data_AF-A0A7K9C032-F1
#
_entry.id   AF-A0A7K9C032-F1
#
_cell.length_a   1.000
_cell.length_b   1.000
_cell.length_c   1.000
_cell.angle_alpha   90.00
_cell.angle_beta   90.00
_cell.angle_gamma   90.00
#
_symmetry.space_group_name_H-M   'P 1'
#
loop_
_entity.id
_entity.type
_entity.pdbx_description
1 polymer ?
#
loop_
_entity_poly.entity_id
_entity_poly.type
_entity_poly.pdbx_seq_one_letter_code
_entity_poly.pdbx_strand_id
1 'polypeptide(L)'
;GTVLVVQWDKVYLQGKEDLGSFTFQAALHSTGRITFGYKEIPVPVLQISATQHPVKAGLSDAFMVLNPSPDVPESRRRTIYEYHRVELDTSRISNRTAVEFTPLPTCLQHQSCEACVASELTFNCSWCHVLQR
;
A
#
# COMPACT_ATOMS: atom_id res chain seq x y z
N GLY A 1 4.39 15.46 -12.58
CA GLY A 1 4.99 14.11 -12.69
C GLY A 1 3.88 13.10 -12.91
N THR A 2 4.15 12.02 -13.62
CA THR A 2 3.18 10.94 -13.92
C THR A 2 3.23 9.79 -12.93
N VAL A 3 4.25 9.76 -12.08
CA VAL A 3 4.49 8.72 -11.07
C VAL A 3 5.21 9.33 -9.87
N LEU A 4 4.83 8.90 -8.67
CA LEU A 4 5.59 9.09 -7.44
C LEU A 4 6.28 7.76 -7.12
N VAL A 5 7.59 7.78 -6.91
CA VAL A 5 8.37 6.58 -6.57
C VAL A 5 9.06 6.82 -5.23
N VAL A 6 8.92 5.85 -4.32
CA VAL A 6 9.64 5.79 -3.05
C VAL A 6 10.48 4.51 -3.06
N GLN A 7 11.78 4.65 -2.80
CA GLN A 7 12.70 3.52 -2.73
C GLN A 7 13.31 3.42 -1.34
N TRP A 8 13.34 2.20 -0.83
CA TRP A 8 14.14 1.79 0.32
C TRP A 8 15.38 1.10 -0.23
N ASP A 9 16.52 1.78 -0.14
CA ASP A 9 17.81 1.28 -0.63
C ASP A 9 18.60 0.69 0.53
N LYS A 10 19.05 -0.55 0.36
CA LYS A 10 19.95 -1.25 1.29
C LYS A 10 19.51 -1.20 2.76
N VAL A 11 18.25 -1.56 3.02
CA VAL A 11 17.69 -1.63 4.38
C VAL A 11 18.02 -2.98 5.01
N TYR A 12 18.47 -2.99 6.27
CA TYR A 12 18.84 -4.21 6.99
C TYR A 12 17.78 -4.59 8.02
N LEU A 13 17.64 -5.89 8.26
CA LEU A 13 16.86 -6.38 9.39
C LEU A 13 17.65 -6.13 10.68
N GLN A 14 17.00 -5.56 11.68
CA GLN A 14 17.62 -5.24 12.96
C GLN A 14 18.22 -6.50 13.62
N GLY A 15 19.53 -6.49 13.88
CA GLY A 15 20.24 -7.60 14.52
C GLY A 15 20.45 -8.82 13.62
N LYS A 16 20.26 -8.66 12.30
CA LYS A 16 20.50 -9.68 11.27
C LYS A 16 21.16 -9.07 10.02
N GLU A 17 22.15 -8.23 10.23
CA GLU A 17 22.87 -7.51 9.18
C GLU A 17 23.65 -8.46 8.25
N ASP A 18 24.04 -9.64 8.75
CA ASP A 18 24.73 -10.71 8.04
C ASP A 18 23.89 -11.36 6.93
N LEU A 19 22.56 -11.31 7.05
CA LEU A 19 21.64 -11.83 6.03
C LEU A 19 21.62 -10.98 4.76
N GLY A 20 22.26 -9.81 4.75
CA GLY A 20 22.29 -8.89 3.63
C GLY A 20 21.16 -7.87 3.66
N SER A 21 21.19 -6.98 2.66
CA SER A 21 20.29 -5.83 2.59
C SER A 21 19.09 -6.07 1.67
N PHE A 22 17.96 -5.47 2.05
CA PHE A 22 16.74 -5.42 1.26
C PHE A 22 16.70 -4.13 0.44
N THR A 23 16.37 -4.26 -0.84
CA THR A 23 16.15 -3.11 -1.73
C THR A 23 14.81 -3.27 -2.43
N PHE A 24 13.88 -2.36 -2.18
CA PHE A 24 12.53 -2.41 -2.75
C PHE A 24 11.95 -1.01 -2.94
N GLN A 25 10.91 -0.91 -3.76
CA GLN A 25 10.27 0.35 -4.13
C GLN A 25 8.76 0.22 -4.13
N ALA A 26 8.09 1.34 -3.92
CA ALA A 26 6.67 1.54 -4.19
C ALA A 26 6.51 2.68 -5.19
N ALA A 27 5.71 2.46 -6.23
CA ALA A 27 5.40 3.44 -7.25
C ALA A 27 3.88 3.66 -7.33
N LEU A 28 3.44 4.92 -7.19
CA LEU A 28 2.06 5.34 -7.37
C LEU A 28 1.94 6.11 -8.69
N HIS A 29 1.22 5.53 -9.64
CA HIS A 29 1.00 6.13 -10.95
C HIS A 29 -0.22 7.06 -10.93
N SER A 30 -0.22 8.09 -11.78
CA SER A 30 -1.36 9.01 -11.92
C SER A 30 -2.65 8.31 -12.37
N THR A 31 -2.55 7.11 -12.93
CA THR A 31 -3.70 6.26 -13.29
C THR A 31 -4.31 5.50 -12.12
N GLY A 32 -3.74 5.63 -10.91
CA GLY A 32 -4.16 4.87 -9.72
C GLY A 32 -3.54 3.47 -9.60
N ARG A 33 -2.70 3.04 -10.55
CA ARG A 33 -1.90 1.82 -10.43
C ARG A 33 -0.86 1.98 -9.33
N ILE A 34 -0.70 0.96 -8.49
CA ILE A 34 0.34 0.89 -7.46
C ILE A 34 1.23 -0.32 -7.74
N THR A 35 2.53 -0.09 -7.84
CA THR A 35 3.51 -1.16 -8.07
C THR A 35 4.47 -1.26 -6.90
N PHE A 36 4.61 -2.45 -6.32
CA PHE A 36 5.67 -2.79 -5.39
C PHE A 36 6.74 -3.58 -6.13
N GLY A 37 7.96 -3.05 -6.20
CA GLY A 37 9.10 -3.71 -6.84
C GLY A 37 10.09 -4.21 -5.79
N TYR A 38 10.44 -5.49 -5.84
CA TYR A 38 11.35 -6.14 -4.91
C TYR A 38 12.66 -6.46 -5.63
N LYS A 39 13.61 -5.52 -5.58
CA LYS A 39 14.87 -5.63 -6.33
C LYS A 39 15.86 -6.59 -5.69
N GLU A 40 16.00 -6.54 -4.37
CA GLU A 40 16.90 -7.39 -3.59
C GLU A 40 16.16 -7.85 -2.33
N ILE A 41 15.94 -9.16 -2.23
CA ILE A 41 15.32 -9.83 -1.08
C ILE A 41 16.24 -11.00 -0.72
N PRO A 42 17.18 -10.82 0.22
CA PRO A 42 18.30 -11.75 0.39
C PRO A 42 17.91 -13.04 1.15
N VAL A 43 16.78 -13.02 1.87
CA VAL A 43 16.17 -14.19 2.49
C VAL A 43 14.67 -14.23 2.20
N PRO A 44 14.05 -15.43 2.09
CA PRO A 44 12.61 -15.54 1.90
C PRO A 44 11.83 -14.78 2.98
N VAL A 45 10.79 -14.03 2.58
CA VAL A 45 9.99 -13.21 3.51
C VAL A 45 9.39 -14.06 4.65
N LEU A 46 9.03 -15.31 4.37
CA LEU A 46 8.52 -16.27 5.35
C LEU A 46 9.53 -16.66 6.44
N GLN A 47 10.83 -16.44 6.23
CA GLN A 47 11.90 -16.73 7.20
C GLN A 47 12.23 -15.52 8.09
N ILE A 48 11.62 -14.36 7.83
CA ILE A 48 11.79 -13.17 8.66
C ILE A 48 10.98 -13.36 9.96
N SER A 49 11.63 -13.13 11.10
CA SER A 49 10.99 -13.31 12.40
C SER A 49 9.88 -12.29 12.62
N ALA A 50 8.66 -12.77 12.88
CA ALA A 50 7.51 -11.93 13.22
C ALA A 50 7.34 -11.69 14.74
N THR A 51 8.29 -12.15 15.57
CA THR A 51 8.16 -12.14 17.04
C THR A 51 8.13 -10.74 17.64
N GLN A 52 8.94 -9.82 17.11
CA GLN A 52 8.98 -8.43 17.58
C GLN A 52 8.03 -7.54 16.79
N HIS A 53 7.98 -7.70 15.47
CA HIS A 53 7.10 -6.93 14.59
C HIS A 53 6.51 -7.81 13.49
N PRO A 54 5.21 -7.68 13.20
CA PRO A 54 4.58 -8.44 12.14
C PRO A 54 5.14 -8.03 10.78
N VAL A 55 5.51 -9.02 9.97
CA VAL A 55 5.93 -8.83 8.58
C VAL A 55 4.67 -8.78 7.72
N LYS A 56 4.37 -7.62 7.15
CA LYS A 56 3.17 -7.38 6.34
C LYS A 56 3.56 -6.78 5.00
N ALA A 57 2.82 -7.13 3.95
CA ALA A 57 2.93 -6.52 2.63
C ALA A 57 1.53 -6.37 2.03
N GLY A 58 1.21 -5.20 1.49
CA GLY A 58 -0.11 -4.91 0.94
C GLY A 58 -0.51 -3.45 1.07
N LEU A 59 -1.80 -3.20 0.90
CA LEU A 59 -2.42 -1.88 1.06
C LEU A 59 -3.32 -1.91 2.30
N SER A 60 -3.26 -0.86 3.11
CA SER A 60 -4.21 -0.66 4.20
C SER A 60 -4.83 0.71 4.12
N ASP A 61 -6.10 0.78 4.49
CA ASP A 61 -6.78 2.02 4.77
C ASP A 61 -6.85 2.21 6.28
N ALA A 62 -6.45 3.40 6.73
CA ALA A 62 -6.17 3.66 8.13
C ALA A 62 -6.21 5.14 8.45
N PHE A 63 -6.50 5.45 9.71
CA PHE A 63 -6.29 6.78 10.28
C PHE A 63 -5.22 6.74 11.38
N MET A 64 -4.56 7.86 11.60
CA MET A 64 -3.53 8.00 12.63
C MET A 64 -4.06 8.87 13.76
N VAL A 65 -3.94 8.38 15.00
CA VAL A 65 -4.21 9.15 16.21
C VAL A 65 -2.88 9.53 16.84
N LEU A 66 -2.71 10.82 17.13
CA LEU A 66 -1.56 11.35 17.84
C LEU A 66 -1.92 11.53 19.32
N ASN A 67 -1.16 10.91 20.22
CA ASN A 67 -1.21 11.20 21.64
C ASN A 67 -0.19 12.33 21.95
N PRO A 68 -0.66 13.55 22.30
CA PRO A 68 0.21 14.69 22.53
C PRO A 68 0.85 14.71 23.93
N SER A 69 0.54 13.74 24.80
CA SER A 69 1.05 13.74 26.17
C SER A 69 2.60 13.69 26.19
N PRO A 70 3.25 14.60 26.94
CA PRO A 70 4.71 14.63 27.04
C PRO A 70 5.27 13.36 27.70
N ASP A 71 4.48 12.69 28.54
CA ASP A 71 4.87 11.47 29.27
C ASP A 71 4.95 10.23 28.37
N VAL A 72 4.41 10.31 27.15
CA VAL A 72 4.44 9.20 26.19
C VAL A 72 5.71 9.28 25.34
N PRO A 73 6.52 8.20 25.28
CA PRO A 73 7.68 8.12 24.40
C PRO A 73 7.29 8.39 22.94
N GLU A 74 8.15 9.10 22.21
CA GLU A 74 7.85 9.54 20.84
C GLU A 74 7.47 8.38 19.90
N SER A 75 8.09 7.21 20.08
CA SER A 75 7.79 5.97 19.34
C SER A 75 6.37 5.42 19.57
N ARG A 76 5.71 5.82 20.67
CA ARG A 76 4.33 5.43 21.04
C ARG A 76 3.32 6.57 20.91
N ARG A 77 3.74 7.75 20.43
CA ARG A 77 2.82 8.89 20.26
C ARG A 77 1.87 8.71 19.08
N ARG A 78 2.22 7.88 18.09
CA ARG A 78 1.42 7.66 16.89
C ARG A 78 0.84 6.26 16.89
N THR A 79 -0.48 6.16 16.90
CA THR A 79 -1.20 4.90 16.76
C THR A 79 -1.94 4.89 15.42
N ILE A 80 -1.72 3.86 14.62
CA ILE A 80 -2.39 3.66 13.34
C ILE A 80 -3.55 2.69 13.56
N TYR A 81 -4.76 3.09 13.20
CA TYR A 81 -5.96 2.26 13.25
C TYR A 81 -6.34 1.88 11.82
N GLU A 82 -6.10 0.61 11.50
CA GLU A 82 -6.40 0.03 10.18
C GLU A 82 -7.80 -0.58 10.21
N TYR A 83 -8.65 -0.18 9.26
CA TYR A 83 -10.02 -0.69 9.16
C TYR A 83 -10.29 -1.46 7.86
N HIS A 84 -9.40 -1.36 6.87
CA HIS A 84 -9.45 -2.17 5.66
C HIS A 84 -8.04 -2.57 5.21
N ARG A 85 -7.89 -3.78 4.67
CA ARG A 85 -6.61 -4.28 4.18
C ARG A 85 -6.78 -5.12 2.92
N VAL A 86 -5.81 -5.00 2.03
CA VAL A 86 -5.58 -5.92 0.92
C VAL A 86 -4.19 -6.49 1.10
N GLU A 87 -4.12 -7.74 1.52
CA GLU A 87 -2.86 -8.42 1.86
C GLU A 87 -2.26 -9.11 0.63
N LEU A 88 -0.93 -9.07 0.55
CA LEU A 88 -0.17 -9.83 -0.44
C LEU A 88 0.23 -11.18 0.12
N ASP A 89 0.19 -12.19 -0.74
CA ASP A 89 0.80 -13.49 -0.46
C ASP A 89 2.33 -13.33 -0.40
N THR A 90 2.85 -13.25 0.82
CA THR A 90 4.28 -13.01 1.08
C THR A 90 5.17 -14.15 0.59
N SER A 91 4.62 -15.35 0.34
CA SER A 91 5.36 -16.45 -0.26
C SER A 91 5.80 -16.17 -1.70
N ARG A 92 5.10 -15.25 -2.39
CA ARG A 92 5.40 -14.85 -3.77
C ARG A 92 6.38 -13.67 -3.85
N ILE A 93 6.67 -13.02 -2.73
CA ILE A 93 7.63 -11.92 -2.69
C ILE A 93 9.03 -12.51 -2.64
N SER A 94 9.78 -12.32 -3.71
CA SER A 94 11.15 -12.82 -3.82
C SER A 94 12.03 -11.85 -4.60
N ASN A 95 13.28 -12.24 -4.82
CA ASN A 95 14.25 -11.38 -5.47
C ASN A 95 13.86 -11.14 -6.95
N ARG A 96 13.87 -9.88 -7.38
CA ARG A 96 13.50 -9.42 -8.73
C ARG A 96 12.04 -9.68 -9.12
N THR A 97 11.13 -9.68 -8.15
CA THR A 97 9.69 -9.74 -8.41
C THR A 97 9.04 -8.37 -8.28
N ALA A 98 7.84 -8.24 -8.84
CA ALA A 98 6.99 -7.08 -8.63
C ALA A 98 5.54 -7.53 -8.42
N VAL A 99 4.79 -6.74 -7.67
CA VAL A 99 3.35 -6.90 -7.49
C VAL A 99 2.68 -5.61 -7.92
N GLU A 100 1.62 -5.74 -8.71
CA GLU A 100 0.85 -4.62 -9.22
C GLU A 100 -0.59 -4.69 -8.73
N PHE A 101 -1.06 -3.58 -8.18
CA PHE A 101 -2.46 -3.31 -7.93
C PHE A 101 -3.03 -2.46 -9.06
N THR A 102 -4.03 -3.00 -9.75
CA THR A 102 -4.81 -2.26 -10.74
C THR A 102 -6.10 -1.77 -10.09
N PRO A 103 -6.40 -0.46 -10.14
CA PRO A 103 -7.64 0.04 -9.58
C PRO A 103 -8.82 -0.53 -10.36
N LEU A 104 -9.83 -1.02 -9.64
CA LEU A 104 -11.11 -1.38 -10.25
C LEU A 104 -11.83 -0.11 -10.72
N PRO A 105 -12.69 -0.21 -11.75
CA PRO A 105 -13.44 0.94 -12.20
C PRO A 105 -14.38 1.47 -11.11
N THR A 106 -14.54 2.79 -11.07
CA THR A 106 -15.40 3.47 -10.08
C THR A 106 -16.34 4.45 -10.79
N CYS A 107 -17.44 4.82 -10.14
CA CYS A 107 -18.46 5.70 -10.72
C CYS A 107 -17.88 7.04 -11.23
N LEU A 108 -16.91 7.59 -10.50
CA LEU A 108 -16.27 8.88 -10.81
C LEU A 108 -15.45 8.88 -12.12
N GLN A 109 -15.23 7.71 -12.72
CA GLN A 109 -14.57 7.59 -14.02
C GLN A 109 -15.53 7.88 -15.18
N HIS A 110 -16.85 7.81 -14.95
CA HIS A 110 -17.86 8.12 -15.96
C HIS A 110 -17.96 9.62 -16.17
N GLN A 111 -18.07 10.04 -17.44
CA GLN A 111 -18.07 11.46 -17.83
C GLN A 111 -19.43 11.97 -18.32
N SER A 112 -20.46 11.13 -18.25
CA SER A 112 -21.83 11.45 -18.67
C SER A 112 -22.83 10.77 -17.74
N CYS A 113 -23.99 11.41 -17.57
CA CYS A 113 -25.10 10.87 -16.77
C CYS A 113 -25.51 9.47 -17.25
N GLU A 114 -25.64 9.29 -18.57
CA GLU A 114 -26.08 8.06 -19.19
C GLU A 114 -25.13 6.90 -18.86
N ALA A 115 -23.82 7.09 -19.07
CA ALA A 115 -22.81 6.08 -18.74
C ALA A 115 -22.75 5.79 -17.22
N CYS A 116 -22.91 6.81 -16.37
CA CYS A 116 -22.86 6.66 -14.92
C CYS A 116 -24.06 5.85 -14.38
N VAL A 117 -25.27 6.17 -14.84
CA VAL A 117 -26.52 5.52 -14.37
C VAL A 117 -26.71 4.13 -15.00
N ALA A 118 -26.25 3.91 -16.23
CA ALA A 118 -26.29 2.60 -16.88
C ALA A 118 -25.16 1.65 -16.45
N SER A 119 -24.28 2.10 -15.54
CA SER A 119 -23.10 1.36 -15.10
C SER A 119 -23.47 0.13 -14.26
N GLU A 120 -23.08 -1.06 -14.72
CA GLU A 120 -23.23 -2.33 -13.98
C GLU A 120 -22.04 -2.64 -13.05
N LEU A 121 -21.32 -1.60 -12.61
CA LEU A 121 -20.28 -1.77 -11.60
C LEU A 121 -20.89 -2.28 -10.29
N THR A 122 -20.06 -2.89 -9.45
CA THR A 122 -20.46 -3.34 -8.10
C THR A 122 -20.91 -2.20 -7.17
N PHE A 123 -20.78 -0.94 -7.61
CA PHE A 123 -21.19 0.24 -6.89
C PHE A 123 -22.54 0.74 -7.42
N ASN A 124 -23.43 1.17 -6.52
CA ASN A 124 -24.68 1.85 -6.89
C ASN A 124 -24.37 3.28 -7.35
N CYS A 125 -23.93 3.42 -8.60
CA CYS A 125 -23.55 4.71 -9.17
C CYS A 125 -24.77 5.64 -9.30
N SER A 126 -24.56 6.93 -9.05
CA SER A 126 -25.57 7.98 -9.19
C SER A 126 -24.90 9.24 -9.69
N TRP A 127 -25.56 9.95 -10.60
CA TRP A 127 -25.01 11.15 -11.22
C TRP A 127 -25.32 12.41 -10.41
N CYS A 128 -24.29 13.20 -10.12
CA CYS A 128 -24.41 14.52 -9.54
C CYS A 128 -24.31 15.60 -10.62
N HIS A 129 -25.44 16.21 -10.99
CA HIS A 129 -25.48 17.28 -12.00
C HIS A 129 -24.65 18.51 -11.63
N VAL A 130 -24.44 18.78 -10.34
CA VAL A 130 -23.62 19.92 -9.89
C VAL A 130 -22.13 19.66 -10.17
N LEU A 131 -21.66 18.43 -9.95
CA LEU A 131 -20.26 18.05 -10.13
C LEU A 131 -19.96 17.51 -11.54
N GLN A 132 -21.02 17.19 -12.32
CA GLN A 132 -20.92 16.50 -13.60
C GLN A 132 -20.11 15.20 -13.48
N ARG A 133 -20.40 14.42 -12.43
CA ARG A 133 -19.78 13.14 -12.04
C ARG A 133 -20.78 12.26 -11.32
#